data_AF-A0A8X8KPS6-F1
#
_entry.id   AF-A0A8X8KPS6-F1
#
_cell.length_a   1.000
_cell.length_b   1.000
_cell.length_c   1.000
_cell.angle_alpha   90.00
_cell.angle_beta   90.00
_cell.angle_gamma   90.00
#
_symmetry.space_group_name_H-M   'P 1'
#
loop_
_entity.id
_entity.type
_entity.pdbx_description
1 polymer ?
#
loop_
_entity_poly.entity_id
_entity_poly.type
_entity_poly.pdbx_seq_one_letter_code
_entity_poly.pdbx_strand_id
1 'polypeptide(L)'
;MNDHIQKILTRHVIKTGSIDKADAARIVLLFSLVERAVQQARLICRNGGFSRDITLHAIMACLADVRWTADYRTYVQDDIYKNGNPLKGRINRDIGFRIREGIGAVVETTDGKVVPVKVLGSIIQSYSPMASFDPAAVEKTDLEWTEGQI
;
A
#
# COMPACT_ATOMS: atom_id res chain seq x y z
N MET A 1 -2.23 -17.89 -6.99
CA MET A 1 -2.62 -18.39 -5.65
C MET A 1 -3.38 -17.27 -4.98
N ASN A 2 -4.61 -17.52 -4.55
CA ASN A 2 -5.59 -16.49 -4.20
C ASN A 2 -5.11 -15.69 -2.97
N ASP A 3 -4.90 -14.36 -3.08
CA ASP A 3 -4.38 -13.49 -2.00
C ASP A 3 -5.15 -13.64 -0.69
N HIS A 4 -6.46 -13.91 -0.82
CA HIS A 4 -7.34 -14.18 0.30
C HIS A 4 -6.88 -15.41 1.13
N ILE A 5 -6.39 -16.46 0.47
CA ILE A 5 -5.84 -17.65 1.13
C ILE A 5 -4.55 -17.29 1.87
N GLN A 6 -3.66 -16.49 1.28
CA GLN A 6 -2.43 -16.05 1.95
C GLN A 6 -2.73 -15.21 3.20
N LYS A 7 -3.71 -14.29 3.12
CA LYS A 7 -4.18 -13.52 4.29
C LYS A 7 -4.74 -14.43 5.38
N ILE A 8 -5.59 -15.40 5.02
CA ILE A 8 -6.17 -16.35 5.99
C ILE A 8 -5.08 -17.19 6.65
N LEU A 9 -4.16 -17.76 5.87
CA LEU A 9 -3.06 -18.58 6.39
C LEU A 9 -2.15 -17.76 7.30
N THR A 10 -1.82 -16.53 6.91
CA THR A 10 -0.99 -15.62 7.72
C THR A 10 -1.67 -15.30 9.05
N ARG A 11 -2.98 -14.99 9.03
CA ARG A 11 -3.78 -14.77 10.25
C ARG A 11 -3.79 -15.99 11.15
N HIS A 12 -3.99 -17.18 10.56
CA HIS A 12 -4.01 -18.42 11.31
C HIS A 12 -2.68 -18.66 12.01
N VAL A 13 -1.56 -18.55 11.28
CA VAL A 13 -0.20 -18.77 11.78
C VAL A 13 0.19 -17.75 12.87
N ILE A 14 -0.23 -16.49 12.75
CA ILE A 14 -0.08 -15.48 13.81
C ILE A 14 -0.88 -15.89 15.04
N LYS A 15 -2.16 -16.22 14.87
CA LYS A 15 -3.09 -16.55 15.96
C LYS A 15 -2.68 -17.82 16.71
N THR A 16 -2.13 -18.81 16.03
CA THR A 16 -1.65 -20.06 16.65
C THR A 16 -0.26 -19.92 17.29
N GLY A 17 0.35 -18.73 17.25
CA GLY A 17 1.69 -18.50 17.78
C GLY A 17 2.77 -19.32 17.06
N SER A 18 2.51 -19.71 15.81
CA SER A 18 3.41 -20.57 15.03
C SER A 18 4.55 -19.80 14.35
N ILE A 19 4.64 -18.49 14.59
CA ILE A 19 5.75 -17.61 14.21
C ILE A 19 6.17 -16.76 15.40
N ASP A 20 7.40 -16.25 15.35
CA ASP A 20 7.92 -15.34 16.38
C ASP A 20 7.07 -14.06 16.48
N LYS A 21 6.98 -13.51 17.69
CA LYS A 21 6.17 -12.31 17.96
C LYS A 21 6.65 -11.09 17.19
N ALA A 22 7.97 -10.93 16.98
CA ALA A 22 8.51 -9.81 16.24
C ALA A 22 8.12 -9.90 14.75
N ASP A 23 8.18 -11.10 14.18
CA ASP A 23 7.76 -11.34 12.79
C ASP A 23 6.24 -11.14 12.63
N ALA A 24 5.44 -11.62 13.58
CA ALA A 24 4.00 -11.39 13.60
C ALA A 24 3.67 -9.90 13.62
N ALA A 25 4.27 -9.14 14.54
CA ALA A 25 4.05 -7.70 14.66
C ALA A 25 4.43 -6.96 13.37
N ARG A 26 5.54 -7.35 12.75
CA ARG A 26 6.01 -6.75 11.50
C ARG A 26 5.07 -7.04 10.31
N ILE A 27 4.51 -8.24 10.24
CA ILE A 27 3.53 -8.60 9.19
C ILE A 27 2.22 -7.82 9.39
N VAL A 28 1.73 -7.71 10.62
CA VAL A 28 0.55 -6.90 10.95
C VAL A 28 0.77 -5.44 10.56
N LEU A 29 1.94 -4.90 10.89
CA LEU A 29 2.32 -3.53 10.53
C LEU A 29 2.36 -3.31 9.02
N LEU A 30 2.95 -4.25 8.26
CA LEU A 30 2.94 -4.21 6.79
C LEU A 30 1.52 -4.14 6.23
N PHE A 31 0.62 -5.01 6.70
CA PHE A 31 -0.76 -5.05 6.23
C PHE A 31 -1.51 -3.76 6.56
N SER A 32 -1.33 -3.22 7.78
CA SER A 32 -1.93 -1.94 8.19
C SER A 32 -1.45 -0.78 7.31
N LEU A 33 -0.16 -0.69 7.00
CA LEU A 33 0.40 0.37 6.17
C LEU A 33 -0.14 0.31 4.74
N VAL A 34 -0.18 -0.88 4.15
CA VAL A 34 -0.69 -1.12 2.80
C VAL A 34 -2.18 -0.82 2.72
N GLU A 35 -2.98 -1.33 3.66
CA GLU A 35 -4.43 -1.14 3.69
C GLU A 35 -4.79 0.35 3.79
N ARG A 36 -4.14 1.09 4.70
CA ARG A 36 -4.37 2.54 4.82
C ARG A 36 -4.00 3.30 3.55
N ALA A 37 -2.94 2.90 2.84
CA ALA A 37 -2.59 3.52 1.55
C ALA A 37 -3.63 3.23 0.45
N VAL A 38 -4.18 2.01 0.40
CA VAL A 38 -5.29 1.66 -0.50
C VAL A 38 -6.53 2.48 -0.16
N GLN A 39 -6.85 2.63 1.13
CA GLN A 39 -7.99 3.43 1.58
C GLN A 39 -7.85 4.90 1.19
N GLN A 40 -6.66 5.49 1.29
CA GLN A 40 -6.41 6.85 0.81
C GLN A 40 -6.61 6.95 -0.70
N ALA A 41 -6.11 6.00 -1.49
CA ALA A 41 -6.35 5.99 -2.94
C ALA A 41 -7.85 5.90 -3.28
N ARG A 42 -8.59 5.00 -2.63
CA ARG A 42 -10.05 4.89 -2.80
C ARG A 42 -10.78 6.17 -2.43
N LEU A 43 -10.41 6.80 -1.31
CA LEU A 43 -11.00 8.07 -0.88
C LEU A 43 -10.78 9.18 -1.91
N ILE A 44 -9.55 9.31 -2.42
CA ILE A 44 -9.24 10.28 -3.48
C ILE A 44 -10.09 10.03 -4.73
N CYS A 45 -10.21 8.77 -5.18
CA CYS A 45 -11.03 8.41 -6.33
C CYS A 45 -12.53 8.73 -6.11
N ARG A 46 -13.11 8.37 -4.95
CA ARG A 46 -14.51 8.65 -4.62
C ARG A 46 -14.82 10.15 -4.61
N ASN A 47 -13.85 10.97 -4.19
CA ASN A 47 -13.98 12.42 -4.16
C ASN A 47 -13.73 13.08 -5.53
N GLY A 48 -13.65 12.30 -6.62
CA GLY A 48 -13.39 12.80 -7.97
C GLY A 48 -11.95 13.26 -8.21
N GLY A 49 -11.02 12.99 -7.28
CA GLY A 49 -9.62 13.41 -7.33
C GLY A 49 -8.70 12.45 -8.10
N PHE A 50 -9.26 11.50 -8.86
CA PHE A 50 -8.45 10.57 -9.64
C PHE A 50 -7.56 11.34 -10.63
N SER A 51 -6.30 10.92 -10.68
CA SER A 51 -5.25 11.50 -11.50
C SER A 51 -4.22 10.42 -11.81
N ARG A 52 -3.45 10.61 -12.88
CA ARG A 52 -2.47 9.60 -13.33
C ARG A 52 -1.40 9.26 -12.29
N ASP A 53 -1.20 10.15 -11.32
CA ASP A 53 -0.27 10.08 -10.21
C ASP A 53 -0.93 9.68 -8.88
N ILE A 54 -2.11 9.05 -8.92
CA ILE A 54 -2.87 8.60 -7.74
C ILE A 54 -2.03 7.85 -6.70
N THR A 55 -1.04 7.04 -7.13
CA THR A 55 -0.13 6.34 -6.21
C THR A 55 0.68 7.32 -5.37
N LEU A 56 1.21 8.38 -5.98
CA LEU A 56 1.95 9.42 -5.28
C LEU A 56 1.04 10.20 -4.34
N HIS A 57 -0.15 10.61 -4.81
CA HIS A 57 -1.11 11.34 -3.99
C HIS A 57 -1.58 10.55 -2.76
N ALA A 58 -1.87 9.26 -2.92
CA ALA A 58 -2.24 8.39 -1.80
C ALA A 58 -1.10 8.29 -0.76
N ILE A 59 0.14 8.17 -1.21
CA ILE A 59 1.31 8.13 -0.31
C ILE A 59 1.52 9.48 0.38
N MET A 60 1.33 10.61 -0.31
CA MET A 60 1.41 11.93 0.30
C MET A 60 0.33 12.14 1.35
N ALA A 61 -0.90 11.67 1.10
CA ALA A 61 -1.97 11.69 2.09
C ALA A 61 -1.63 10.83 3.31
N CYS A 62 -1.03 9.65 3.11
CA CYS A 62 -0.50 8.82 4.20
C CYS A 62 0.64 9.51 4.98
N LEU A 63 1.54 10.23 4.30
CA LEU A 63 2.63 10.96 4.97
C LEU A 63 2.14 12.15 5.80
N ALA A 64 0.96 12.69 5.50
CA ALA A 64 0.32 13.69 6.34
C ALA A 64 -0.26 13.09 7.64
N ASP A 65 -0.48 11.76 7.69
CA ASP A 65 -0.84 11.04 8.91
C ASP A 65 0.41 10.70 9.73
N VAL A 66 0.51 11.33 10.91
CA VAL A 66 1.63 11.15 11.85
C VAL A 66 1.77 9.69 12.30
N ARG A 67 0.65 8.97 12.48
CA ARG A 67 0.67 7.56 12.90
C ARG A 67 1.19 6.68 11.78
N TRP A 68 0.65 6.85 10.57
CA TRP A 68 1.14 6.10 9.40
C TRP A 68 2.63 6.32 9.17
N THR A 69 3.10 7.56 9.30
CA THR A 69 4.52 7.90 9.14
C THR A 69 5.40 7.26 10.21
N ALA A 70 4.95 7.24 11.47
CA ALA A 70 5.67 6.57 12.56
C ALA A 70 5.73 5.04 12.38
N ASP A 71 4.62 4.44 11.98
CA ASP A 71 4.52 3.02 11.66
C ASP A 71 5.41 2.64 10.49
N TYR A 72 5.43 3.45 9.44
CA TYR A 72 6.27 3.24 8.27
C TYR A 72 7.75 3.31 8.65
N ARG A 73 8.15 4.31 9.45
CA ARG A 73 9.51 4.42 9.99
C ARG A 73 9.89 3.18 10.81
N THR A 74 8.98 2.70 11.65
CA THR A 74 9.16 1.49 12.47
C THR A 74 9.36 0.26 11.58
N TYR A 75 8.59 0.14 10.50
CA TYR A 75 8.70 -0.97 9.55
C TYR A 75 10.04 -0.96 8.80
N VAL A 76 10.48 0.20 8.29
CA VAL A 76 11.71 0.29 7.49
C VAL A 76 12.99 0.31 8.32
N GLN A 77 12.88 0.59 9.63
CA GLN A 77 13.97 0.60 10.61
C GLN A 77 15.13 1.52 10.22
N ASP A 78 14.83 2.63 9.53
CA ASP A 78 15.81 3.55 8.97
C ASP A 78 15.15 4.91 8.67
N ASP A 79 15.93 5.86 8.15
CA ASP A 79 15.39 7.06 7.54
C ASP A 79 14.52 6.70 6.31
N ILE A 80 13.26 7.14 6.33
CA ILE A 80 12.26 6.88 5.31
C ILE A 80 12.63 7.52 3.95
N TYR A 81 13.48 8.55 3.95
CA TYR A 81 13.95 9.22 2.73
C TYR A 81 15.25 8.61 2.18
N LYS A 82 15.99 7.84 2.98
CA LYS A 82 17.26 7.23 2.56
C LYS A 82 17.08 6.20 1.45
N ASN A 83 17.89 6.31 0.41
CA ASN A 83 17.87 5.41 -0.74
C ASN A 83 18.56 4.07 -0.43
N GLY A 84 18.17 3.01 -1.15
CA GLY A 84 18.83 1.70 -1.04
C GLY A 84 18.38 0.80 0.11
N ASN A 85 17.43 1.24 0.95
CA ASN A 85 16.86 0.38 1.98
C ASN A 85 15.97 -0.73 1.34
N PRO A 86 16.29 -2.02 1.55
CA PRO A 86 15.57 -3.13 0.92
C PRO A 86 14.14 -3.29 1.44
N LEU A 87 13.88 -2.96 2.70
CA LEU A 87 12.54 -3.01 3.31
C LEU A 87 11.64 -1.94 2.70
N LYS A 88 12.19 -0.73 2.54
CA LYS A 88 11.54 0.38 1.85
C LYS A 88 11.16 0.02 0.43
N GLY A 89 12.10 -0.55 -0.33
CA GLY A 89 11.85 -1.02 -1.69
C GLY A 89 10.75 -2.08 -1.78
N ARG A 90 10.68 -2.99 -0.80
CA ARG A 90 9.64 -4.01 -0.73
C ARG A 90 8.26 -3.41 -0.45
N ILE A 91 8.10 -2.67 0.65
CA ILE A 91 6.79 -2.13 1.03
C ILE A 91 6.24 -1.14 0.00
N ASN A 92 7.08 -0.33 -0.64
CA ASN A 92 6.64 0.62 -1.66
C ASN A 92 6.10 -0.06 -2.92
N ARG A 93 6.70 -1.20 -3.32
CA ARG A 93 6.15 -2.01 -4.41
C ARG A 93 4.81 -2.63 -4.03
N ASP A 94 4.71 -3.14 -2.80
CA ASP A 94 3.46 -3.72 -2.30
C ASP A 94 2.35 -2.67 -2.25
N ILE A 95 2.62 -1.47 -1.71
CA ILE A 95 1.68 -0.34 -1.70
C ILE A 95 1.22 0.00 -3.13
N GLY A 96 2.15 0.23 -4.07
CA GLY A 96 1.78 0.61 -5.44
C GLY A 96 0.96 -0.46 -6.15
N PHE A 97 1.33 -1.73 -6.00
CA PHE A 97 0.58 -2.86 -6.54
C PHE A 97 -0.83 -2.94 -5.94
N ARG A 98 -0.97 -2.80 -4.62
CA ARG A 98 -2.25 -2.91 -3.92
C ARG A 98 -3.15 -1.72 -4.12
N ILE A 99 -2.61 -0.51 -4.27
CA ILE A 99 -3.38 0.66 -4.70
C ILE A 99 -4.02 0.36 -6.06
N ARG A 100 -3.22 -0.12 -7.03
CA ARG A 100 -3.73 -0.46 -8.37
C ARG A 100 -4.85 -1.49 -8.29
N GLU A 101 -4.66 -2.60 -7.57
CA GLU A 101 -5.70 -3.60 -7.41
C GLU A 101 -6.94 -3.06 -6.68
N GLY A 102 -6.73 -2.31 -5.60
CA GLY A 102 -7.78 -1.84 -4.71
C GLY A 102 -8.71 -0.80 -5.34
N ILE A 103 -8.26 -0.09 -6.38
CA ILE A 103 -9.09 0.83 -7.18
C ILE A 103 -9.44 0.27 -8.56
N GLY A 104 -9.01 -0.96 -8.89
CA GLY A 104 -9.20 -1.54 -10.22
C GLY A 104 -8.55 -0.73 -11.35
N ALA A 105 -7.37 -0.16 -11.09
CA ALA A 105 -6.70 0.74 -12.04
C ALA A 105 -6.04 0.03 -13.22
N VAL A 106 -6.12 0.69 -14.38
CA VAL A 106 -5.37 0.36 -15.58
C VAL A 106 -4.15 1.26 -15.66
N VAL A 107 -2.97 0.67 -15.82
CA VAL A 107 -1.71 1.43 -15.99
C VAL A 107 -1.64 2.01 -17.40
N GLU A 108 -1.11 3.22 -17.52
CA GLU A 108 -0.74 3.77 -18.82
C GLU A 108 0.44 2.96 -19.41
N THR A 109 0.42 2.79 -20.72
CA THR A 109 1.50 2.12 -21.46
C THR A 109 1.90 2.94 -22.67
N THR A 110 3.18 2.86 -23.03
CA THR A 110 3.75 3.37 -24.27
C THR A 110 4.35 2.19 -25.00
N ASP A 111 3.90 1.94 -26.23
CA ASP A 111 4.30 0.77 -27.04
C ASP A 111 4.14 -0.58 -26.30
N GLY A 112 3.05 -0.71 -25.53
CA GLY A 112 2.74 -1.90 -24.74
C GLY A 112 3.59 -2.08 -23.47
N LYS A 113 4.44 -1.11 -23.13
CA LYS A 113 5.28 -1.15 -21.92
C LYS A 113 4.86 -0.08 -20.92
N VAL A 114 4.89 -0.42 -19.64
CA VAL A 114 4.70 0.54 -18.55
C VAL A 114 5.97 1.37 -18.39
N VAL A 115 5.88 2.68 -18.55
CA VAL A 115 6.99 3.61 -18.34
C VAL A 115 6.80 4.30 -16.99
N PRO A 116 7.61 3.99 -15.96
CA PRO A 116 7.45 4.59 -14.65
C PRO A 116 7.87 6.06 -14.65
N VAL A 117 7.10 6.89 -13.94
CA VAL A 117 7.43 8.29 -13.69
C VAL A 117 8.36 8.37 -12.49
N LYS A 118 9.46 9.13 -12.61
CA LYS A 118 10.43 9.36 -11.51
C LYS A 118 9.94 10.45 -10.57
N VAL A 119 10.18 10.28 -9.27
CA VAL A 119 9.83 11.24 -8.23
C VAL A 119 11.09 11.59 -7.43
N LEU A 120 11.30 12.88 -7.19
CA LEU A 120 12.39 13.39 -6.35
C LEU A 120 11.85 13.81 -4.98
N GLY A 121 12.65 13.62 -3.93
CA GLY A 121 12.31 14.08 -2.57
C GLY A 121 11.16 13.35 -1.89
N SER A 122 10.71 12.20 -2.42
CA SER A 122 9.63 11.39 -1.84
C SER A 122 10.16 10.05 -1.29
N ILE A 123 9.36 9.40 -0.43
CA ILE A 123 9.68 8.05 0.08
C ILE A 123 9.63 6.99 -1.03
N ILE A 124 8.88 7.26 -2.10
CA ILE A 124 8.92 6.51 -3.36
C ILE A 124 9.78 7.23 -4.39
N GLN A 125 10.52 6.47 -5.19
CA GLN A 125 11.40 7.02 -6.24
C GLN A 125 10.73 7.01 -7.61
N SER A 126 9.65 6.25 -7.76
CA SER A 126 8.87 6.18 -8.99
C SER A 126 7.51 5.54 -8.75
N TYR A 127 6.57 5.82 -9.64
CA TYR A 127 5.28 5.13 -9.72
C TYR A 127 4.92 4.82 -11.18
N SER A 128 4.03 3.86 -11.39
CA SER A 128 3.42 3.60 -12.69
C SER A 128 2.21 4.51 -12.87
N PRO A 129 2.15 5.35 -13.92
CA PRO A 129 1.00 6.21 -14.14
C PRO A 129 -0.27 5.40 -14.45
N MET A 130 -1.42 5.87 -13.99
CA MET A 130 -2.72 5.20 -14.15
C MET A 130 -3.59 5.92 -15.19
N ALA A 131 -4.15 5.18 -16.14
CA ALA A 131 -5.01 5.70 -17.19
C ALA A 131 -6.46 5.85 -16.73
N SER A 132 -6.94 4.90 -15.92
CA SER A 132 -8.30 4.85 -15.42
C SER A 132 -8.38 4.00 -14.15
N PHE A 133 -9.54 3.99 -13.51
CA PHE A 133 -9.89 3.13 -12.38
C PHE A 133 -11.32 2.59 -12.54
N ASP A 134 -11.66 1.57 -11.77
CA ASP A 134 -13.02 1.00 -11.72
C ASP A 134 -13.82 1.66 -10.57
N PRO A 135 -14.86 2.45 -10.86
CA PRO A 135 -15.71 3.05 -9.83
C PRO A 135 -16.34 2.01 -8.89
N ALA A 136 -16.69 0.82 -9.39
CA ALA A 136 -17.27 -0.22 -8.55
C ALA A 136 -16.24 -0.82 -7.56
N ALA A 137 -14.94 -0.73 -7.86
CA ALA A 137 -13.89 -1.20 -6.97
C ALA A 137 -13.67 -0.29 -5.75
N VAL A 138 -13.96 1.01 -5.87
CA VAL A 138 -13.76 2.00 -4.78
C VAL A 138 -14.97 2.15 -3.85
N GLU A 139 -16.14 1.67 -4.29
CA GLU A 139 -17.36 1.58 -3.48
C GLU A 139 -17.38 0.37 -2.54
N LYS A 140 -16.53 -0.63 -2.79
CA LYS A 140 -16.37 -1.77 -1.88
C LYS A 140 -15.68 -1.31 -0.60
N THR A 141 -16.43 -1.17 0.48
CA THR A 141 -15.90 -1.15 1.84
C THR A 141 -15.34 -2.54 2.15
N ASP A 142 -14.02 -2.65 2.20
CA ASP A 142 -13.41 -3.85 2.76
C ASP A 142 -13.82 -3.96 4.24
N LEU A 143 -14.34 -5.13 4.60
CA LEU A 143 -14.76 -5.52 5.95
C LEU A 143 -13.72 -5.10 6.99
N GLU A 144 -14.22 -4.40 8.01
CA GLU A 144 -13.47 -3.75 9.08
C GLU A 144 -12.33 -4.62 9.64
N TRP A 145 -11.10 -4.11 9.52
CA TRP A 145 -10.05 -4.46 10.49
C TRP A 145 -10.39 -3.70 11.78
N THR A 146 -11.13 -4.34 12.68
CA THR A 146 -11.23 -3.85 14.06
C THR A 146 -9.94 -4.19 14.79
N GLU A 147 -9.25 -3.17 15.28
CA GLU A 147 -8.17 -3.33 16.27
C GLU A 147 -8.76 -4.12 17.45
N GLY A 148 -8.27 -5.33 17.71
CA GLY A 148 -8.70 -6.15 18.86
C GLY A 148 -8.92 -7.65 18.64
N GLN A 149 -8.65 -8.21 17.45
CA GLN A 149 -8.77 -9.66 17.21
C GLN A 149 -7.44 -10.45 17.20
N ILE A 150 -6.44 -10.01 17.97
CA ILE A 150 -5.26 -10.81 18.30
C ILE A 150 -5.36 -11.26 19.75
#